data_AF-Q5E064-F1
#
_entry.id   AF-Q5E064-F1
#
_cell.length_a   1.000
_cell.length_b   1.000
_cell.length_c   1.000
_cell.angle_alpha   90.00
_cell.angle_beta   90.00
_cell.angle_gamma   90.00
#
_symmetry.space_group_name_H-M   'P 1'
#
loop_
_entity.id
_entity.type
_entity.pdbx_description
1 polymer ?
#
loop_
_entity_poly.entity_id
_entity_poly.type
_entity_poly.pdbx_seq_one_letter_code
_entity_poly.pdbx_strand_id
1 'polypeptide(L)'
;MPKDLPELLKKINYASIKPITRCLLEWQLHTMTRPTETAGARWDETDKEKMLWVIPAERMKKGRVHTVPLTQQTLDLLETIDLSLARVNTFSLLIKAIKII
;
A
#
# COMPACT_ATOMS: atom_id res chain seq x y z
N MET A 1 0.99 13.92 -18.22
CA MET A 1 0.62 13.69 -16.80
C MET A 1 -0.84 14.06 -16.61
N PRO A 2 -1.63 13.31 -15.82
CA PRO A 2 -3.00 13.69 -15.48
C PRO A 2 -3.02 15.07 -14.82
N LYS A 3 -3.93 15.95 -15.26
CA LYS A 3 -4.02 17.35 -14.82
C LYS A 3 -4.21 17.52 -13.30
N ASP A 4 -4.89 16.59 -12.65
CA ASP A 4 -5.26 16.66 -11.23
C ASP A 4 -4.25 15.97 -10.30
N LEU A 5 -3.27 15.22 -10.86
CA LEU A 5 -2.31 14.45 -10.08
C LEU A 5 -1.43 15.32 -9.16
N PRO A 6 -0.86 16.46 -9.63
CA PRO A 6 -0.05 17.32 -8.77
C PRO A 6 -0.82 17.83 -7.55
N GLU A 7 -2.09 18.21 -7.74
CA GLU A 7 -2.95 18.70 -6.66
C GLU A 7 -3.32 17.57 -5.69
N LEU A 8 -3.57 16.36 -6.19
CA LEU A 8 -3.79 15.19 -5.34
C LEU A 8 -2.57 14.91 -4.45
N LEU A 9 -1.37 14.86 -5.03
CA LEU A 9 -0.13 14.61 -4.28
C LEU A 9 0.12 15.70 -3.24
N LYS A 10 -0.16 16.96 -3.57
CA LYS A 10 -0.08 18.08 -2.62
C LYS A 10 -1.05 17.88 -1.47
N LYS A 11 -2.32 17.57 -1.75
CA LYS A 11 -3.34 17.31 -0.71
C LYS A 11 -2.95 16.14 0.19
N ILE A 12 -2.45 15.05 -0.39
CA ILE A 12 -1.93 13.92 0.40
C ILE A 12 -0.83 14.46 1.32
N ASN A 13 0.20 15.12 0.78
CA ASN A 13 1.36 15.64 1.53
C ASN A 13 0.96 16.50 2.75
N TYR A 14 0.07 17.46 2.57
CA TYR A 14 -0.31 18.40 3.63
C TYR A 14 -1.51 17.98 4.49
N ALA A 15 -2.19 16.87 4.17
CA ALA A 15 -3.30 16.39 4.98
C ALA A 15 -2.84 16.00 6.39
N SER A 16 -3.64 16.37 7.40
CA SER A 16 -3.49 15.93 8.77
C SER A 16 -4.00 14.49 8.93
N ILE A 17 -3.25 13.54 8.39
CA ILE A 17 -3.52 12.10 8.46
C ILE A 17 -2.36 11.37 9.12
N LYS A 18 -2.63 10.16 9.62
CA LYS A 18 -1.59 9.32 10.22
C LYS A 18 -0.50 9.03 9.16
N PRO A 19 0.79 9.06 9.52
CA PRO A 19 1.89 8.75 8.59
C PRO A 19 1.70 7.42 7.86
N ILE A 20 1.18 6.41 8.55
CA ILE A 20 0.87 5.11 7.98
C ILE A 20 -0.19 5.17 6.86
N THR A 21 -1.21 6.02 7.01
CA THR A 21 -2.26 6.21 6.00
C THR A 21 -1.69 6.86 4.74
N ARG A 22 -0.79 7.84 4.90
CA ARG A 22 -0.03 8.43 3.80
C ARG A 22 0.79 7.38 3.05
N CYS A 23 1.53 6.54 3.79
CA CYS A 23 2.34 5.49 3.17
C CYS A 23 1.49 4.49 2.39
N LEU A 24 0.31 4.11 2.89
CA LEU A 24 -0.60 3.25 2.13
C LEU A 24 -1.13 3.90 0.85
N LEU A 25 -1.40 5.21 0.86
CA LEU A 25 -1.83 5.94 -0.34
C LEU A 25 -0.71 5.97 -1.39
N GLU A 26 0.52 6.23 -0.96
CA GLU A 26 1.69 6.20 -1.85
C GLU A 26 1.94 4.79 -2.40
N TRP A 27 1.81 3.75 -1.57
CA TRP A 27 1.91 2.36 -2.00
C TRP A 27 0.85 2.01 -3.04
N GLN A 28 -0.40 2.42 -2.81
CA GLN A 28 -1.48 2.26 -3.76
C GLN A 28 -1.17 2.95 -5.09
N LEU A 29 -0.65 4.17 -5.06
CA LEU A 29 -0.32 4.94 -6.25
C LEU A 29 0.83 4.28 -7.05
N HIS A 30 1.83 3.73 -6.38
CA HIS A 30 2.93 3.04 -7.05
C HIS A 30 2.53 1.70 -7.64
N THR A 31 1.66 0.95 -6.95
CA THR A 31 1.26 -0.41 -7.35
C THR A 31 0.03 -0.44 -8.24
N MET A 32 -0.73 0.66 -8.29
CA MET A 32 -2.01 0.78 -8.99
C MET A 32 -3.03 -0.30 -8.59
N THR A 33 -2.88 -0.87 -7.39
CA THR A 33 -3.78 -1.90 -6.86
C THR A 33 -5.04 -1.30 -6.25
N ARG A 34 -6.09 -2.11 -6.13
CA ARG A 34 -7.36 -1.66 -5.56
C ARG A 34 -7.21 -1.35 -4.08
N PRO A 35 -8.02 -0.43 -3.51
CA PRO A 35 -7.92 -0.09 -2.10
C PRO A 35 -8.00 -1.30 -1.16
N THR A 36 -8.83 -2.28 -1.51
CA THR A 36 -8.98 -3.53 -0.74
C THR A 36 -7.77 -4.45 -0.83
N GLU A 37 -7.06 -4.45 -1.96
CA GLU A 37 -5.83 -5.23 -2.16
C GLU A 37 -4.69 -4.58 -1.37
N THR A 38 -4.50 -3.27 -1.54
CA THR A 38 -3.53 -2.45 -0.79
C THR A 38 -3.72 -2.57 0.72
N ALA A 39 -4.93 -2.29 1.23
CA ALA A 39 -5.20 -2.29 2.66
C ALA A 39 -5.09 -3.68 3.31
N GLY A 40 -5.22 -4.74 2.50
CA GLY A 40 -5.07 -6.13 2.95
C GLY A 40 -3.69 -6.72 2.68
N ALA A 41 -2.74 -5.97 2.11
CA ALA A 41 -1.41 -6.46 1.76
C ALA A 41 -0.72 -7.14 2.95
N ARG A 42 -0.01 -8.23 2.68
CA ARG A 42 0.69 -9.00 3.72
C ARG A 42 2.18 -9.07 3.44
N TRP A 43 2.97 -9.19 4.50
CA TRP A 43 4.42 -9.26 4.39
C TRP A 43 4.92 -10.49 3.66
N ASP A 44 4.26 -11.64 3.85
CA ASP A 44 4.56 -12.92 3.20
C ASP A 44 4.22 -12.95 1.70
N GLU A 45 3.53 -11.94 1.20
CA GLU A 45 3.23 -11.77 -0.23
C GLU A 45 4.33 -11.02 -0.99
N THR A 46 5.31 -10.45 -0.27
CA THR A 46 6.37 -9.62 -0.86
C THR A 46 7.69 -10.40 -0.99
N ASP A 47 8.18 -10.54 -2.22
CA ASP A 47 9.50 -11.06 -2.53
C ASP A 47 10.43 -9.88 -2.87
N LYS A 48 11.23 -9.46 -1.88
CA LYS A 48 12.14 -8.31 -2.02
C LYS A 48 13.30 -8.60 -2.99
N GLU A 49 13.73 -9.87 -3.08
CA GLU A 49 14.83 -10.27 -3.98
C GLU A 49 14.38 -10.19 -5.44
N LYS A 50 13.17 -10.69 -5.73
CA LYS A 50 12.59 -10.62 -7.07
C LYS A 50 11.90 -9.29 -7.38
N MET A 51 11.80 -8.40 -6.38
CA MET A 51 11.03 -7.14 -6.45
C MET A 51 9.59 -7.38 -6.89
N LEU A 52 8.89 -8.33 -6.25
CA LEU A 52 7.52 -8.69 -6.58
C LEU A 52 6.63 -8.63 -5.33
N TRP A 53 5.39 -8.21 -5.53
CA TRP A 53 4.30 -8.46 -4.60
C TRP A 53 3.29 -9.39 -5.28
N VAL A 54 3.04 -10.55 -4.68
CA VAL A 54 2.23 -11.63 -5.24
C VAL A 54 0.98 -11.82 -4.38
N ILE A 55 -0.15 -11.32 -4.87
CA ILE A 55 -1.45 -11.50 -4.22
C ILE A 55 -2.02 -12.87 -4.63
N PRO A 56 -2.27 -13.77 -3.68
CA PRO A 56 -2.66 -15.14 -3.97
C PRO A 56 -4.13 -15.21 -4.47
N ALA A 57 -4.44 -16.25 -5.24
CA ALA A 57 -5.70 -16.40 -5.95
C ALA A 57 -6.93 -16.38 -5.01
N GLU A 58 -6.76 -16.90 -3.80
CA GLU A 58 -7.78 -17.01 -2.75
C GLU A 58 -8.26 -15.64 -2.26
N ARG A 59 -7.43 -14.60 -2.40
CA ARG A 59 -7.77 -13.20 -2.07
C ARG A 59 -8.36 -12.42 -3.25
N MET A 60 -8.30 -12.99 -4.45
CA MET A 60 -8.68 -12.31 -5.69
C MET A 60 -10.09 -12.69 -6.14
N LYS A 61 -10.93 -11.69 -6.46
CA LYS A 61 -12.33 -11.91 -6.89
C LYS A 61 -12.49 -12.87 -8.08
N LYS A 62 -11.48 -12.97 -8.95
CA LYS A 62 -11.49 -13.85 -10.14
C LYS A 62 -10.70 -15.15 -9.95
N GLY A 63 -10.23 -15.45 -8.74
CA GLY A 63 -9.49 -16.69 -8.45
C GLY A 63 -8.18 -16.82 -9.23
N ARG A 64 -7.54 -15.70 -9.59
CA ARG A 64 -6.26 -15.67 -10.31
C ARG A 64 -5.24 -14.94 -9.47
N VAL A 65 -4.03 -15.48 -9.39
CA VAL A 65 -2.88 -14.81 -8.79
C VAL A 65 -2.66 -13.47 -9.48
N HIS A 66 -2.38 -12.43 -8.69
CA HIS A 66 -2.01 -11.12 -9.19
C HIS A 66 -0.60 -10.78 -8.75
N THR A 67 0.30 -10.67 -9.74
CA THR A 67 1.69 -10.29 -9.50
C THR A 67 1.87 -8.82 -9.86
N VAL A 68 2.42 -8.05 -8.92
CA VAL A 68 2.71 -6.63 -9.04
C VAL A 68 4.22 -6.44 -8.97
N PRO A 69 4.86 -5.83 -10.00
CA PRO A 69 6.28 -5.48 -9.94
C PRO A 69 6.51 -4.33 -8.96
N LEU A 70 7.57 -4.43 -8.18
CA LEU A 70 7.98 -3.42 -7.22
C LEU A 70 9.18 -2.63 -7.73
N THR A 71 9.27 -1.38 -7.31
CA THR A 71 10.42 -0.51 -7.52
C THR A 71 11.18 -0.33 -6.21
N GLN A 72 12.41 0.19 -6.28
CA GLN A 72 13.15 0.55 -5.07
C GLN A 72 12.35 1.50 -4.16
N GLN A 73 11.68 2.50 -4.75
CA GLN A 73 10.83 3.44 -4.02
C GLN A 73 9.71 2.74 -3.23
N THR A 74 9.10 1.69 -3.80
CA THR A 74 8.07 0.92 -3.08
C THR A 74 8.65 0.09 -1.94
N LEU A 75 9.89 -0.39 -2.06
CA LEU A 75 10.56 -1.13 -0.99
C LEU A 75 10.95 -0.21 0.17
N ASP A 76 11.47 0.98 -0.12
CA ASP A 76 11.81 2.00 0.88
C ASP A 76 10.55 2.45 1.66
N LEU A 77 9.41 2.52 0.96
CA LEU A 77 8.12 2.81 1.56
C LEU A 77 7.64 1.69 2.48
N LEU A 78 7.82 0.43 2.09
CA LEU A 78 7.50 -0.72 2.94
C LEU A 78 8.36 -0.74 4.21
N GLU A 79 9.63 -0.39 4.13
CA GLU A 79 10.51 -0.27 5.30
C GLU A 79 10.03 0.83 6.26
N THR A 80 9.62 1.98 5.71
CA THR A 80 9.01 3.07 6.49
C THR A 80 7.74 2.62 7.22
N ILE A 81 6.91 1.83 6.54
CA ILE A 81 5.70 1.25 7.12
C ILE A 81 6.06 0.29 8.27
N ASP A 82 7.01 -0.62 8.06
CA ASP A 82 7.42 -1.61 9.07
C ASP A 82 7.93 -0.95 10.36
N LEU A 83 8.82 0.04 10.24
CA LEU A 83 9.32 0.83 11.36
C LEU A 83 8.20 1.54 12.13
N SER A 84 7.16 2.00 11.43
CA SER A 84 6.01 2.65 12.06
C SER A 84 5.10 1.66 12.81
N LEU A 85 5.01 0.42 12.32
CA LEU A 85 4.19 -0.65 12.90
C LEU A 85 4.91 -1.49 13.95
N ALA A 86 6.24 -1.44 14.05
CA ALA A 86 6.96 -1.97 15.21
C ALA A 86 6.51 -1.32 16.54
N ARG A 87 5.85 -0.14 16.47
CA ARG A 87 5.20 0.53 17.60
C ARG A 87 3.73 0.16 17.78
N VAL A 88 3.11 -0.54 16.83
CA VAL A 88 1.69 -0.91 16.79
C VAL A 88 1.55 -2.28 16.12
N ASN A 89 1.45 -3.34 16.92
CA ASN A 89 1.56 -4.78 16.56
C ASN A 89 0.64 -5.35 15.45
N THR A 90 0.12 -4.61 14.48
CA THR A 90 -0.72 -5.17 13.40
C THR A 90 -0.94 -4.25 12.21
N PHE A 91 -0.65 -4.73 11.00
CA PHE A 91 -1.16 -4.20 9.72
C PHE A 91 -2.71 -4.17 9.65
N SER A 92 -3.37 -5.01 10.45
CA SER A 92 -4.82 -5.18 10.55
C SER A 92 -5.60 -3.91 10.98
N LEU A 93 -4.95 -2.98 11.69
CA LEU A 93 -5.65 -1.80 12.25
C LEU A 93 -5.96 -0.69 11.23
N LEU A 94 -5.38 -0.75 10.02
CA LEU A 94 -5.64 0.22 8.94
C LEU A 94 -7.01 0.07 8.30
N ILE A 95 -7.62 -1.12 8.39
CA ILE A 95 -8.95 -1.41 7.81
C ILE A 95 -10.05 -0.56 8.48
N LYS A 96 -9.87 -0.15 9.75
CA LYS A 96 -10.87 0.71 10.43
C LYS A 96 -10.80 2.17 10.00
N ALA A 97 -9.64 2.66 9.53
CA ALA A 97 -9.48 4.06 9.14
C ALA A 97 -9.95 4.33 7.69
N ILE A 98 -9.86 3.34 6.81
CA ILE A 98 -10.18 3.49 5.38
C ILE A 98 -11.68 3.26 5.08
N LYS A 99 -12.46 2.69 6.01
CA LYS A 99 -13.92 2.55 5.86
C LYS A 99 -14.72 3.88 5.99
N ILE A 100 -14.06 5.02 6.18
CA ILE A 100 -14.69 6.34 6.39
C ILE A 100 -14.28 7.35 5.27
N ILE A 101 -13.90 6.86 4.09
CA ILE A 101 -13.74 7.70 2.90
C ILE A 101 -14.41 7.01 1.71
#